data_AF-A0A5B2U8R0-F1
#
_entry.id   AF-A0A5B2U8R0-F1
#
_cell.length_a   1.000
_cell.length_b   1.000
_cell.length_c   1.000
_cell.angle_alpha   90.00
_cell.angle_beta   90.00
_cell.angle_gamma   90.00
#
_symmetry.space_group_name_H-M   'P 1'
#
loop_
_entity.id
_entity.type
_entity.pdbx_description
1 polymer ?
#
loop_
_entity_poly.entity_id
_entity_poly.type
_entity_poly.pdbx_seq_one_letter_code
_entity_poly.pdbx_strand_id
1 'polypeptide(L)'
;MSHLEKIEIFNEYAKSQGYADWEAIIFEYEIHLASTDELNLHIFAACDLVQEEQQKRIADNACIEPKGMMARVDKSSITNPENKIN
;
A
#
# COMPACT_ATOMS: atom_id res chain seq x y z
N MET A 1 -3.06 10.25 2.55
CA MET A 1 -3.98 9.32 1.87
C MET A 1 -5.13 9.03 2.82
N SER A 2 -6.37 9.18 2.34
CA SER A 2 -7.60 8.92 3.09
C SER A 2 -7.88 7.41 3.21
N HIS A 3 -8.84 7.03 4.06
CA HIS A 3 -9.28 5.63 4.16
C HIS A 3 -9.99 5.14 2.89
N LEU A 4 -10.72 6.01 2.18
CA LEU A 4 -11.40 5.66 0.94
C LEU A 4 -10.39 5.28 -0.16
N GLU A 5 -9.33 6.08 -0.32
CA GLU A 5 -8.26 5.77 -1.29
C GLU A 5 -7.54 4.45 -0.97
N LYS A 6 -7.40 4.10 0.32
CA LYS A 6 -6.85 2.79 0.72
C LYS A 6 -7.77 1.64 0.33
N ILE A 7 -9.08 1.81 0.53
CA ILE A 7 -10.09 0.83 0.12
C ILE A 7 -10.08 0.65 -1.39
N GLU A 8 -9.94 1.72 -2.17
CA GLU A 8 -9.80 1.64 -3.62
C GLU A 8 -8.58 0.82 -4.03
N ILE A 9 -7.42 1.03 -3.41
CA ILE A 9 -6.21 0.23 -3.67
C ILE A 9 -6.45 -1.25 -3.33
N PHE A 10 -7.12 -1.54 -2.21
CA PHE A 10 -7.47 -2.91 -1.83
C PHE A 10 -8.42 -3.57 -2.84
N ASN A 11 -9.40 -2.82 -3.36
CA ASN A 11 -10.32 -3.32 -4.38
C ASN A 11 -9.63 -3.57 -5.72
N GLU A 12 -8.74 -2.68 -6.15
CA GLU A 12 -7.96 -2.88 -7.37
C GLU A 12 -6.98 -4.06 -7.24
N TYR A 13 -6.38 -4.23 -6.06
CA TYR A 13 -5.61 -5.45 -5.75
C TYR A 13 -6.48 -6.70 -5.89
N ALA A 14 -7.67 -6.72 -5.29
CA ALA A 14 -8.56 -7.87 -5.35
C ALA A 14 -8.96 -8.21 -6.79
N LYS A 15 -9.29 -7.20 -7.61
CA LYS A 15 -9.57 -7.38 -9.04
C LYS A 15 -8.37 -7.98 -9.80
N SER A 16 -7.15 -7.56 -9.47
CA SER A 16 -5.94 -8.12 -10.07
C SER A 16 -5.73 -9.61 -9.75
N GLN A 17 -6.29 -10.07 -8.63
CA GLN A 17 -6.27 -11.47 -8.20
C GLN A 17 -7.48 -12.27 -8.71
N GLY A 18 -8.40 -11.65 -9.47
CA GLY A 18 -9.58 -12.31 -10.04
C GLY A 18 -10.87 -12.18 -9.22
N TYR A 19 -10.86 -11.40 -8.15
CA TYR A 19 -12.03 -11.15 -7.30
C TYR A 19 -12.83 -9.93 -7.76
N ALA A 20 -14.07 -9.79 -7.28
CA ALA A 20 -14.88 -8.59 -7.56
C ALA A 20 -14.32 -7.34 -6.84
N ASP A 21 -13.96 -7.51 -5.57
CA ASP A 21 -13.46 -6.49 -4.66
C ASP A 21 -12.81 -7.15 -3.43
N TRP A 22 -12.35 -6.34 -2.47
CA TRP A 22 -11.71 -6.85 -1.26
C TRP A 22 -12.67 -7.66 -0.36
N GLU A 23 -13.96 -7.32 -0.35
CA GLU A 23 -14.96 -8.05 0.43
C GLU A 23 -15.12 -9.49 -0.06
N ALA A 24 -14.99 -9.72 -1.37
CA ALA A 24 -14.99 -11.06 -1.94
C ALA A 24 -13.82 -11.94 -1.45
N ILE A 25 -12.63 -11.37 -1.20
CA ILE A 25 -11.48 -12.09 -0.61
C ILE A 25 -11.78 -12.46 0.85
N ILE A 26 -12.32 -11.53 1.64
CA ILE A 26 -12.70 -11.79 3.04
C ILE A 26 -13.76 -12.89 3.09
N PHE A 27 -14.78 -12.80 2.23
CA PHE A 27 -15.87 -13.77 2.16
C PHE A 27 -15.38 -15.17 1.78
N GLU A 28 -14.43 -15.27 0.83
CA GLU A 28 -13.83 -16.55 0.49
C GLU A 28 -13.09 -17.16 1.69
N TYR A 29 -12.34 -16.35 2.45
CA TYR A 29 -11.68 -16.81 3.67
C TYR A 29 -12.68 -17.33 4.72
N GLU A 30 -13.76 -16.59 4.97
CA GLU A 30 -14.78 -16.94 5.96
C GLU A 30 -15.55 -18.22 5.62
N ILE A 31 -15.81 -18.46 4.32
CA ILE A 31 -16.62 -19.59 3.87
C ILE A 31 -15.79 -20.84 3.55
N HIS A 32 -14.65 -20.66 2.89
CA HIS A 32 -13.86 -21.78 2.39
C HIS A 32 -12.80 -22.26 3.39
N LEU A 33 -12.76 -21.68 4.60
CA LEU A 33 -11.72 -21.95 5.61
C LEU A 33 -10.32 -21.81 4.99
N ALA A 34 -10.16 -20.82 4.10
CA ALA A 34 -8.85 -20.55 3.51
C ALA A 34 -7.85 -20.35 4.65
N SER A 35 -6.61 -20.80 4.45
CA SER A 35 -5.64 -20.74 5.52
C SER A 35 -5.39 -19.28 5.93
N THR A 36 -5.14 -19.03 7.21
CA THR A 36 -4.74 -17.70 7.68
C THR A 36 -3.49 -17.20 6.95
N ASP A 37 -2.64 -18.11 6.48
CA ASP A 37 -1.45 -17.79 5.68
C ASP A 37 -1.81 -17.16 4.32
N GLU A 38 -2.83 -17.67 3.64
CA GLU A 38 -3.30 -17.14 2.35
C GLU A 38 -3.92 -15.75 2.50
N LEU A 39 -4.78 -15.56 3.50
CA LEU A 39 -5.33 -14.24 3.81
C LEU A 39 -4.22 -13.23 4.15
N ASN A 40 -3.20 -13.65 4.93
CA ASN A 40 -2.07 -12.80 5.26
C ASN A 40 -1.29 -12.37 4.00
N LEU A 41 -1.10 -13.25 3.02
CA LEU A 41 -0.46 -12.89 1.75
C LEU A 41 -1.23 -11.79 1.02
N HIS A 42 -2.57 -11.88 0.96
CA HIS A 42 -3.39 -10.82 0.38
C HIS A 42 -3.29 -9.51 1.16
N ILE A 43 -3.31 -9.57 2.49
CA ILE A 43 -3.18 -8.39 3.35
C ILE A 43 -1.83 -7.70 3.11
N PHE A 44 -0.73 -8.46 3.10
CA PHE A 44 0.60 -7.88 2.92
C PHE A 44 0.79 -7.28 1.53
N ALA A 45 0.35 -7.96 0.47
CA ALA A 45 0.42 -7.43 -0.88
C ALA A 45 -0.41 -6.13 -1.05
N ALA A 46 -1.63 -6.09 -0.51
CA ALA A 46 -2.46 -4.89 -0.55
C ALA A 46 -1.85 -3.73 0.29
N CYS A 47 -1.26 -4.04 1.45
CA CYS A 47 -0.54 -3.07 2.27
C CYS A 47 0.69 -2.50 1.57
N ASP A 48 1.47 -3.34 0.89
CA ASP A 48 2.64 -2.91 0.11
C ASP A 48 2.25 -1.88 -0.95
N LEU A 49 1.16 -2.10 -1.68
CA LEU A 49 0.64 -1.15 -2.67
C LEU A 49 0.23 0.19 -2.04
N VAL A 50 -0.43 0.15 -0.88
CA VAL A 50 -0.77 1.37 -0.12
C VAL A 50 0.50 2.11 0.31
N GLN A 51 1.53 1.38 0.75
CA GLN A 51 2.79 1.97 1.18
C GLN A 51 3.55 2.61 0.01
N GLU A 52 3.63 1.95 -1.13
CA GLU A 52 4.27 2.48 -2.35
C GLU A 52 3.63 3.81 -2.79
N GLU A 53 2.29 3.85 -2.85
CA GLU A 53 1.57 5.06 -3.24
C GLU A 53 1.72 6.19 -2.19
N GLN A 54 1.76 5.86 -0.90
CA GLN A 54 2.07 6.85 0.14
C GLN A 54 3.49 7.41 0.02
N GLN A 55 4.48 6.54 -0.16
CA GLN A 55 5.89 6.93 -0.31
C GLN A 55 6.09 7.82 -1.54
N LYS A 56 5.45 7.49 -2.66
CA LYS A 56 5.45 8.30 -3.87
C LYS A 56 4.94 9.72 -3.62
N ARG A 57 3.79 9.86 -2.95
CA ARG A 57 3.22 11.18 -2.61
C ARG A 57 4.13 11.98 -1.66
N ILE A 58 4.78 11.31 -0.71
CA ILE A 58 5.75 11.97 0.18
C ILE A 58 6.95 12.45 -0.63
N ALA A 59 7.51 11.62 -1.52
CA ALA A 59 8.66 11.98 -2.36
C ALA A 59 8.35 13.13 -3.35
N ASP A 60 7.11 13.20 -3.85
CA ASP A 60 6.65 14.30 -4.69
C ASP A 60 6.53 15.61 -3.90
N ASN A 61 5.94 15.55 -2.70
CA ASN A 61 5.74 16.71 -1.83
C ASN A 61 7.04 17.21 -1.16
N ALA A 62 8.02 16.34 -0.94
CA ALA A 62 9.31 16.69 -0.35
C ALA A 62 10.12 17.71 -1.19
N CYS A 63 9.70 18.01 -2.42
CA CYS A 63 10.42 18.91 -3.33
C CYS A 63 9.96 20.38 -3.30
N ILE A 64 8.98 20.76 -2.46
CA ILE A 64 8.18 21.98 -2.65
C ILE A 64 8.52 23.16 -1.71
N GLU A 65 9.37 23.03 -0.68
CA GLU A 65 9.71 24.18 0.19
C GLU A 65 11.09 24.82 -0.11
N PRO A 66 11.16 25.92 -0.87
CA PRO A 66 12.31 26.81 -0.82
C PRO A 66 12.04 27.91 0.20
N LYS A 67 12.51 27.75 1.44
CA LYS A 67 12.93 28.88 2.29
C LYS A 67 13.75 28.42 3.50
N GLY A 68 15.06 28.40 3.29
CA GLY A 68 16.05 28.49 4.37
C GLY A 68 16.36 27.15 5.06
N MET A 69 17.46 26.51 4.66
CA MET A 69 18.18 25.50 5.46
C MET A 69 17.40 24.21 5.82
N MET A 70 16.81 23.53 4.84
CA MET A 70 16.44 22.12 5.00
C MET A 70 17.33 21.27 4.09
N ALA A 71 18.02 20.29 4.68
CA ALA A 71 18.84 19.32 3.95
C ALA A 71 18.00 18.71 2.82
N ARG A 72 18.56 18.66 1.60
CA ARG A 72 17.91 17.98 0.47
C ARG A 72 17.67 16.53 0.88
N VAL A 73 16.42 16.18 1.15
CA VAL A 73 16.06 14.78 1.41
C VAL A 73 16.23 14.03 0.10
N ASP A 74 17.11 13.02 0.11
CA ASP A 74 17.31 12.17 -1.05
C ASP A 74 16.04 11.35 -1.29
N LYS A 75 15.36 11.58 -2.41
CA LYS A 75 14.11 10.88 -2.77
C LYS A 75 14.30 9.37 -2.86
N SER A 76 15.51 8.91 -3.16
CA SER A 76 15.84 7.48 -3.21
C SER A 76 15.76 6.81 -1.83
N SER A 77 15.99 7.57 -0.74
CA SER A 77 15.87 7.05 0.64
C SER A 77 14.42 6.86 1.09
N ILE A 78 13.47 7.63 0.53
CA ILE A 78 12.04 7.56 0.85
C ILE A 78 11.38 6.39 0.10
N THR A 79 11.80 6.17 -1.14
CA THR A 79 11.25 5.15 -2.05
C THR A 79 12.05 3.83 -2.01
N ASN A 80 12.97 3.69 -1.06
CA ASN A 80 13.78 2.49 -0.91
C ASN A 80 12.87 1.27 -0.57
N PRO A 81 12.85 0.22 -1.40
CA PRO A 81 12.06 -0.99 -1.13
C PRO A 81 12.51 -1.75 0.14
N GLU A 82 13.72 -1.49 0.66
CA GLU A 82 14.19 -2.02 1.95
C GLU A 82 13.63 -1.25 3.16
N ASN A 83 12.91 -0.14 2.94
CA ASN A 83 12.25 0.62 4.00
C ASN A 83 10.91 -0.02 4.44
N LYS A 84 10.71 -1.30 4.12
CA LYS A 84 9.69 -2.15 4.73
C LYS A 84 10.11 -2.39 6.17
N ILE A 85 9.21 -2.09 7.11
CA ILE A 85 9.44 -2.39 8.53
C ILE A 85 9.52 -3.92 8.64
N ASN A 86 10.73 -4.45 8.87
CA ASN A 86 10.95 -5.85 9.25
C ASN A 86 10.27 -6.17 10.57
#